data_AF-A0A6C0F2Q9-F1
#
_entry.id   AF-A0A6C0F2Q9-F1
#
_cell.length_a   1.000
_cell.length_b   1.000
_cell.length_c   1.000
_cell.angle_alpha   90.00
_cell.angle_beta   90.00
_cell.angle_gamma   90.00
#
_symmetry.space_group_name_H-M   'P 1'
#
loop_
_entity.id
_entity.type
_entity.pdbx_description
1 polymer ?
#
loop_
_entity_poly.entity_id
_entity_poly.type
_entity_poly.pdbx_seq_one_letter_code
_entity_poly.pdbx_strand_id
1 'polypeptide(L)'
;MKKLSVLDAINNNKFFVGVMMILLNIGSRHLVDEFSGSEEEYKRNILLRRIAIFAVCFIATRDVVHSTLLTAGYIIIASGVSRRSSEGMKNPGKVDPGNSKADYPAYDKSAPLLF
;
A
#
# COMPACT_ATOMS: atom_id res chain seq x y z
N MET A 1 9.35 33.63 30.12
CA MET A 1 8.84 33.46 28.74
C MET A 1 9.17 32.06 28.27
N LYS A 2 8.18 31.17 28.13
CA LYS A 2 8.39 29.87 27.46
C LYS A 2 8.71 30.18 26.00
N LYS A 3 9.91 29.83 25.52
CA LYS A 3 10.16 29.81 24.07
C LYS A 3 9.23 28.76 23.50
N LEU A 4 8.18 29.17 22.80
CA LEU A 4 7.39 28.25 21.99
C LEU A 4 8.35 27.71 20.94
N SER A 5 8.62 26.40 21.01
CA SER A 5 9.35 25.73 19.95
C SER A 5 8.54 25.87 18.66
N VAL A 6 9.18 25.92 17.50
CA VAL A 6 8.49 25.88 16.20
C VAL A 6 7.53 24.69 16.13
N LEU A 7 7.89 23.59 16.82
CA LEU A 7 7.05 22.40 16.99
C LEU A 7 5.74 22.70 17.75
N ASP A 8 5.81 23.46 18.84
CA ASP A 8 4.62 23.83 19.62
C ASP A 8 3.69 24.74 18.82
N ALA A 9 4.26 25.62 18.00
CA ALA A 9 3.50 26.49 17.12
C ALA A 9 2.73 25.68 16.06
N ILE A 10 3.33 24.62 15.51
CA ILE A 10 2.69 23.74 14.52
C ILE A 10 1.63 22.83 15.17
N ASN A 11 1.97 22.19 16.29
CA ASN A 11 1.09 21.24 16.99
C ASN A 11 -0.22 21.91 17.47
N ASN A 12 -0.15 23.16 17.94
CA ASN A 12 -1.31 23.91 18.41
C ASN A 12 -2.06 24.66 17.30
N ASN A 13 -1.56 24.66 16.07
CA ASN A 13 -2.20 25.39 14.96
C ASN A 13 -3.46 24.64 14.47
N LYS A 14 -4.64 25.24 14.71
CA LYS A 14 -5.93 24.68 14.27
C LYS A 14 -6.05 24.50 12.76
N PHE A 15 -5.42 25.37 11.97
CA PHE A 15 -5.41 25.28 10.52
C PHE A 15 -4.62 24.05 10.06
N PHE A 16 -3.44 23.81 10.64
CA PHE A 16 -2.64 22.63 10.33
C PHE A 16 -3.42 21.33 10.60
N VAL A 17 -4.13 21.28 11.72
CA VAL A 17 -4.97 20.15 12.11
C VAL A 17 -6.12 19.94 11.14
N GLY A 18 -6.77 21.03 10.71
CA GLY A 18 -7.81 20.98 9.67
C GLY A 18 -7.27 20.44 8.34
N VAL A 19 -6.09 20.89 7.90
CA VAL A 19 -5.43 20.37 6.69
C VAL A 19 -5.13 18.88 6.83
N MET A 20 -4.61 18.44 7.98
CA MET A 20 -4.36 17.02 8.24
C MET A 20 -5.66 16.20 8.21
N MET A 21 -6.77 16.74 8.72
CA MET A 21 -8.08 16.08 8.67
C MET A 21 -8.62 15.89 7.24
N ILE A 22 -8.40 16.86 6.36
CA ILE A 22 -8.72 16.74 4.93
C ILE A 22 -7.82 15.71 4.27
N LEU A 23 -6.51 15.74 4.54
CA LEU A 23 -5.55 14.76 4.02
C LEU A 23 -5.89 13.34 4.44
N LEU A 24 -6.32 13.14 5.69
CA LEU A 24 -6.81 11.85 6.17
C LEU A 24 -8.00 11.37 5.34
N ASN A 25 -8.97 12.24 5.08
CA ASN A 25 -10.16 11.89 4.32
C ASN A 25 -9.80 11.44 2.89
N ILE A 26 -8.94 12.19 2.20
CA ILE A 26 -8.44 11.84 0.85
C ILE A 26 -7.56 10.58 0.88
N GLY A 27 -6.76 10.44 1.93
CA GLY A 27 -5.81 9.34 2.13
C GLY A 27 -6.47 8.00 2.48
N SER A 28 -7.72 8.00 2.93
CA SER A 28 -8.43 6.82 3.43
C SER A 28 -8.47 5.65 2.43
N ARG A 29 -8.70 5.92 1.14
CA ARG A 29 -8.68 4.88 0.08
C ARG A 29 -7.32 4.20 -0.05
N HIS A 30 -6.24 4.96 0.08
CA HIS A 30 -4.88 4.47 -0.10
C HIS A 30 -4.40 3.62 1.08
N LEU A 31 -5.01 3.78 2.26
CA LEU A 31 -4.76 2.93 3.43
C LEU A 31 -5.32 1.52 3.22
N VAL A 32 -6.49 1.39 2.59
CA VAL A 32 -7.13 0.10 2.31
C VAL A 32 -6.34 -0.69 1.27
N ASP A 33 -5.83 0.01 0.24
CA ASP A 33 -5.00 -0.59 -0.81
C ASP A 33 -3.63 -1.10 -0.30
N GLU A 34 -3.21 -0.81 0.93
CA GLU A 34 -2.00 -1.43 1.53
C GLU A 34 -2.19 -2.92 1.79
N PHE A 35 -3.42 -3.32 2.10
CA PHE A 35 -3.77 -4.71 2.40
C PHE A 35 -4.29 -5.46 1.17
N SER A 36 -4.54 -4.78 0.05
CA SER A 36 -4.91 -5.45 -1.19
C SER A 36 -3.66 -6.07 -1.84
N GLY A 37 -3.80 -7.29 -2.36
CA GLY A 37 -2.66 -8.11 -2.80
C GLY A 37 -1.95 -7.65 -4.08
N SER A 38 -2.22 -6.44 -4.61
CA SER A 38 -1.61 -5.92 -5.84
C SER A 38 -0.28 -5.21 -5.55
N GLU A 39 0.84 -5.94 -5.59
CA GLU A 39 2.19 -5.38 -5.37
C GLU A 39 2.55 -4.21 -6.32
N GLU A 40 2.08 -4.27 -7.57
CA GLU A 40 2.33 -3.22 -8.58
C GLU A 40 1.62 -1.90 -8.25
N GLU A 41 0.46 -1.98 -7.61
CA GLU A 41 -0.32 -0.83 -7.19
C GLU A 41 0.19 -0.27 -5.87
N TYR A 42 0.59 -1.17 -4.96
CA TYR A 42 1.30 -0.85 -3.73
C TYR A 42 2.52 0.05 -3.98
N LYS A 43 3.38 -0.32 -4.94
CA LYS A 43 4.60 0.44 -5.23
C LYS A 43 4.34 1.80 -5.85
N ARG A 44 3.30 1.91 -6.70
CA ARG A 44 2.97 3.14 -7.44
C ARG A 44 2.53 4.29 -6.53
N ASN A 45 1.88 4.01 -5.42
CA ASN A 45 1.29 5.02 -4.52
C ASN A 45 1.96 5.12 -3.14
N ILE A 46 3.19 4.62 -2.99
CA ILE A 46 3.86 4.49 -1.69
C ILE A 46 4.01 5.81 -0.91
N LEU A 47 4.23 6.93 -1.61
CA LEU A 47 4.36 8.26 -0.96
C LEU A 47 3.03 8.76 -0.42
N LEU A 48 1.95 8.69 -1.21
CA LEU A 48 0.61 9.09 -0.80
C LEU A 48 0.16 8.32 0.43
N ARG A 49 0.52 7.04 0.48
CA ARG A 49 0.18 6.16 1.58
C ARG A 49 0.90 6.51 2.88
N ARG A 50 2.22 6.77 2.82
CA ARG A 50 2.99 7.23 3.98
C ARG A 50 2.46 8.56 4.53
N ILE A 51 2.05 9.48 3.65
CA ILE A 51 1.41 10.74 4.05
C ILE A 51 0.06 10.49 4.71
N ALA A 52 -0.76 9.57 4.19
CA ALA A 52 -2.05 9.21 4.78
C ALA A 52 -1.87 8.65 6.21
N ILE A 53 -0.92 7.74 6.41
CA ILE A 53 -0.63 7.15 7.73
C ILE A 53 -0.12 8.23 8.70
N PHE A 54 0.77 9.09 8.23
CA PHE A 54 1.22 10.23 9.03
C PHE A 54 0.06 11.13 9.45
N ALA A 55 -0.88 11.43 8.54
CA ALA A 55 -2.06 12.24 8.85
C ALA A 55 -2.96 11.56 9.90
N VAL A 56 -3.19 10.24 9.80
CA VAL A 56 -3.91 9.46 10.83
C VAL A 56 -3.23 9.62 12.19
N CYS A 57 -1.93 9.33 12.25
CA CYS A 57 -1.15 9.36 13.48
C CYS A 57 -1.12 10.77 14.08
N PHE A 58 -0.97 11.81 13.26
CA PHE A 58 -0.96 13.19 13.72
C PHE A 58 -2.31 13.65 14.28
N ILE A 59 -3.43 13.26 13.66
CA ILE A 59 -4.75 13.59 14.19
C ILE A 59 -4.98 12.90 15.54
N ALA A 60 -4.48 11.67 15.70
CA ALA A 60 -4.59 10.92 16.95
C ALA A 60 -3.69 11.48 18.07
N THR A 61 -2.43 11.82 17.78
CA THR A 61 -1.47 12.28 18.80
C THR A 61 -1.48 13.78 19.02
N ARG A 62 -1.89 14.55 18.01
CA ARG A 62 -1.79 16.03 17.95
C ARG A 62 -0.36 16.55 18.12
N ASP A 63 0.64 15.70 17.87
CA ASP A 63 2.06 16.02 17.97
C ASP A 63 2.86 15.43 16.80
N VAL A 64 3.52 16.30 16.04
CA VAL A 64 4.37 15.98 14.87
C VAL A 64 5.50 15.00 15.22
N VAL A 65 6.11 15.10 16.41
CA VAL A 65 7.24 14.25 16.77
C VAL A 65 6.77 12.81 16.96
N HIS A 66 5.74 12.63 17.77
CA HIS A 66 5.14 11.33 18.05
C HIS A 66 4.51 10.72 16.80
N SER A 67 3.82 11.52 15.96
CA SER A 67 3.23 11.00 14.73
C SER A 67 4.28 10.53 13.72
N THR A 68 5.41 11.21 13.62
CA THR A 68 6.54 10.78 12.78
C THR A 68 7.14 9.47 13.28
N LEU A 69 7.33 9.34 14.60
CA LEU A 69 7.90 8.12 15.21
C LEU A 69 6.96 6.92 15.02
N LEU A 70 5.65 7.11 15.20
CA LEU A 70 4.66 6.07 14.94
C LEU A 70 4.61 5.66 13.46
N THR A 71 4.70 6.64 12.55
CA THR A 71 4.74 6.36 11.10
C THR A 71 6.00 5.57 10.72
N ALA A 72 7.15 5.91 11.30
CA ALA A 72 8.39 5.16 11.09
C ALA A 72 8.27 3.72 11.62
N GLY A 73 7.72 3.55 12.83
CA GLY A 73 7.45 2.23 13.40
C GLY A 73 6.51 1.39 12.53
N TYR A 74 5.43 2.00 12.02
CA TYR A 74 4.53 1.35 11.08
C TYR A 74 5.26 0.87 9.82
N ILE A 75 6.08 1.72 9.19
CA ILE A 75 6.79 1.37 7.94
C ILE A 75 7.72 0.18 8.17
N ILE A 76 8.42 0.12 9.30
CA ILE A 76 9.31 -0.99 9.65
C ILE A 76 8.51 -2.29 9.77
N ILE A 77 7.38 -2.26 10.48
CA ILE A 77 6.52 -3.44 10.68
C ILE A 77 5.91 -3.88 9.34
N ALA A 78 5.33 -2.96 8.57
CA ALA A 78 4.71 -3.23 7.28
C ALA A 78 5.73 -3.81 6.27
N SER A 79 6.93 -3.24 6.22
CA SER A 79 8.02 -3.73 5.36
C SER A 79 8.53 -5.10 5.80
N GLY A 80 8.56 -5.38 7.11
CA GLY A 80 8.95 -6.67 7.68
C GLY A 80 7.93 -7.78 7.40
N VAL A 81 6.64 -7.48 7.48
CA VAL A 81 5.54 -8.42 7.19
C VAL A 81 5.44 -8.73 5.69
N SER A 82 5.62 -7.72 4.83
CA SER A 82 5.49 -7.85 3.37
C SER A 82 6.48 -8.85 2.74
N ARG A 83 7.65 -9.10 3.36
CA ARG A 83 8.67 -10.03 2.83
C ARG A 83 8.23 -11.51 2.82
N ARG A 84 7.13 -11.89 3.48
CA ARG A 84 6.65 -13.28 3.52
C ARG A 84 5.77 -13.71 2.33
N SER A 85 5.39 -12.81 1.42
CA SER A 85 4.40 -13.15 0.37
C SER A 85 4.98 -13.61 -0.98
N SER A 86 6.30 -13.62 -1.16
CA SER A 86 6.90 -13.87 -2.49
C SER A 86 7.13 -15.35 -2.85
N GLU A 87 6.80 -16.30 -1.98
CA GLU A 87 7.01 -17.73 -2.26
C GLU A 87 5.75 -18.50 -2.70
N GLY A 88 4.60 -17.83 -2.79
CA GLY A 88 3.31 -18.51 -2.96
C GLY A 88 2.85 -18.77 -4.39
N MET A 89 2.68 -17.74 -5.21
CA MET A 89 2.04 -17.87 -6.52
C MET A 89 2.50 -16.71 -7.41
N LYS A 90 3.56 -16.93 -8.20
CA LYS A 90 3.68 -16.21 -9.47
C LYS A 90 2.48 -16.62 -10.30
N ASN A 91 1.48 -15.74 -10.45
CA ASN A 91 0.49 -15.90 -11.50
C ASN A 91 1.29 -15.98 -12.82
N PRO A 92 1.31 -17.12 -13.53
CA PRO A 92 1.80 -17.08 -14.91
C PRO A 92 0.95 -16.03 -15.58
N GLY A 93 1.59 -15.03 -16.21
CA GLY A 93 0.88 -13.94 -16.87
C GLY A 93 -0.23 -14.51 -17.75
N LYS A 94 -1.35 -13.77 -17.87
CA LYS A 94 -2.48 -14.16 -18.72
C LYS A 94 -1.93 -14.67 -20.05
N VAL A 95 -2.06 -15.96 -20.31
CA VAL A 95 -1.70 -16.56 -21.59
C VAL A 95 -2.70 -16.06 -22.63
N ASP A 96 -2.22 -15.63 -23.79
CA ASP A 96 -3.10 -15.19 -24.87
C ASP A 96 -4.10 -16.30 -25.21
N PRO A 97 -5.40 -15.98 -25.40
CA PRO A 97 -6.41 -16.98 -25.75
C PRO A 97 -6.00 -17.70 -27.03
N GLY A 98 -5.91 -19.04 -26.97
CA GLY A 98 -5.46 -19.89 -28.08
C GLY A 98 -4.04 -20.46 -27.92
N ASN A 99 -3.22 -19.95 -27.00
CA ASN A 99 -1.90 -20.52 -26.66
C ASN A 99 -1.87 -21.17 -25.26
N SER A 100 -3.00 -21.18 -24.55
CA SER A 100 -3.10 -21.89 -23.27
C SER A 100 -3.01 -23.38 -23.52
N LYS A 101 -2.21 -24.11 -22.71
CA LYS A 101 -2.15 -25.58 -22.78
C LYS A 101 -3.52 -26.26 -22.60
N ALA A 102 -4.49 -25.56 -22.00
CA ALA A 102 -5.87 -26.02 -21.86
C ALA A 102 -6.67 -26.00 -23.18
N ASP A 103 -6.26 -25.18 -24.16
CA ASP A 103 -6.93 -25.02 -25.46
C ASP A 103 -6.45 -26.05 -26.50
N TYR A 104 -5.39 -26.82 -26.19
CA TYR A 104 -4.89 -27.85 -27.09
C TYR A 104 -5.83 -29.06 -27.02
N PRO A 105 -6.20 -29.67 -28.17
CA PRO A 105 -7.04 -30.85 -28.18
C PRO A 105 -6.38 -31.99 -27.40
N ALA A 106 -7.17 -32.74 -26.62
CA ALA A 106 -6.69 -33.83 -25.77
C ALA A 106 -6.19 -35.07 -26.53
N TYR A 107 -6.14 -35.01 -27.86
CA TYR A 107 -5.69 -36.10 -28.71
C TYR A 107 -4.38 -35.75 -29.42
N ASP A 108 -3.55 -36.77 -29.65
CA ASP A 108 -2.25 -36.66 -30.29
C ASP A 108 -2.38 -36.36 -31.79
N LYS A 109 -1.90 -35.20 -32.21
CA LYS A 109 -1.93 -34.77 -33.63
C LYS A 109 -1.04 -35.64 -34.55
N SER A 110 -0.13 -36.42 -33.98
CA SER A 110 0.76 -37.31 -34.74
C SER A 110 0.24 -38.73 -34.88
N ALA A 111 -0.84 -39.07 -34.18
CA ALA A 111 -1.43 -40.39 -34.27
C ALA A 111 -2.23 -40.55 -35.58
N PRO A 112 -2.09 -41.69 -36.29
CA PRO A 112 -2.84 -41.94 -37.52
C PRO A 112 -4.35 -41.97 -37.24
N LEU A 113 -5.14 -41.56 -38.23
CA LEU A 113 -6.60 -41.62 -38.12
C LEU A 113 -7.01 -43.08 -37.95
N LEU A 114 -7.72 -43.35 -36.85
CA LEU A 114 -8.48 -44.58 -36.72
C LEU A 114 -9.78 -44.31 -37.49
N PHE A 115 -9.96 -45.05 -38.59
CA PHE A 115 -11.00 -44.96 -39.62
C PHE A 115 -10.67 -44.03 -40.80
#